data_AF-A0A7X7H0Y8-F1
#
_entry.id   AF-A0A7X7H0Y8-F1
#
_cell.length_a   1.000
_cell.length_b   1.000
_cell.length_c   1.000
_cell.angle_alpha   90.00
_cell.angle_beta   90.00
_cell.angle_gamma   90.00
#
_symmetry.space_group_name_H-M   'P 1'
#
loop_
_entity.id
_entity.type
_entity.pdbx_description
1 polymer ?
#
loop_
_entity_poly.entity_id
_entity_poly.type
_entity_poly.pdbx_seq_one_letter_code
_entity_poly.pdbx_strand_id
1 'polypeptide(L)'
;MAAQYSEKRNEKSVQSYLYSSDKARLTGFVHEMAQSAISSIEKAVLSLSKLDLERAKQVIEEDDLIDEKEEQIDQECLYSIAMRQPVREDLRFVYAVMKIIVDLERIGDQSVNIAMSVLDLPKGLHFPEELIPFVERMANENIRMIKEVMEAFAGDDETVICSAREHRKRVKGIRKSAVSNIEELIGSESGCDSEKLRLFCMVILILRHLSRISDHVLNLAERVSFIATGISPLTLKRAQEKINSVGKES
;
A
#
# COMPACT_ATOMS: atom_id res chain seq x y z
N MET A 1 -21.59 31.63 -36.72
CA MET A 1 -20.94 30.31 -36.77
C MET A 1 -19.45 30.37 -36.44
N ALA A 2 -18.59 31.07 -37.19
CA ALA A 2 -17.13 31.06 -36.94
C ALA A 2 -16.72 31.54 -35.52
N ALA A 3 -17.40 32.55 -34.95
CA ALA A 3 -17.14 33.03 -33.58
C ALA A 3 -17.50 31.99 -32.49
N GLN A 4 -18.67 31.33 -32.59
CA GLN A 4 -19.07 30.24 -31.69
C GLN A 4 -18.16 29.00 -31.79
N TYR A 5 -17.59 28.72 -32.97
CA TYR A 5 -16.61 27.65 -33.15
C TYR A 5 -15.24 28.02 -32.54
N SER A 6 -14.87 29.30 -32.58
CA SER A 6 -13.65 29.84 -31.95
C SER A 6 -13.74 29.80 -30.41
N GLU A 7 -14.86 30.24 -29.84
CA GLU A 7 -15.11 30.22 -28.39
C GLU A 7 -15.10 28.80 -27.82
N LYS A 8 -15.83 27.86 -28.44
CA LYS A 8 -15.83 26.45 -28.00
C LYS A 8 -14.46 25.78 -28.08
N ARG A 9 -13.62 26.20 -29.03
CA ARG A 9 -12.24 25.69 -29.17
C ARG A 9 -11.32 26.25 -28.09
N ASN A 10 -11.53 27.51 -27.72
CA ASN A 10 -10.80 28.18 -26.63
C ASN A 10 -11.21 27.64 -25.25
N GLU A 11 -12.50 27.42 -25.00
CA GLU A 11 -13.00 26.79 -23.78
C GLU A 11 -12.45 25.37 -23.58
N LYS A 12 -12.41 24.55 -24.63
CA LYS A 12 -11.80 23.20 -24.56
C LYS A 12 -10.30 23.26 -24.26
N SER A 13 -9.59 24.24 -24.81
CA SER A 13 -8.17 24.47 -24.53
C SER A 13 -7.92 24.86 -23.07
N VAL A 14 -8.75 25.75 -22.52
CA VAL A 14 -8.63 26.19 -21.12
C VAL A 14 -8.97 25.06 -20.15
N GLN A 15 -10.06 24.30 -20.40
CA GLN A 15 -10.43 23.17 -19.55
C GLN A 15 -9.37 22.05 -19.57
N SER A 16 -8.77 21.78 -20.73
CA SER A 16 -7.67 20.82 -20.83
C SER A 16 -6.45 21.26 -20.02
N TYR A 17 -6.08 22.55 -20.08
CA TYR A 17 -4.97 23.08 -19.28
C TYR A 17 -5.25 23.01 -17.77
N LEU A 18 -6.46 23.40 -17.36
CA LEU A 18 -6.86 23.37 -15.95
C LEU A 18 -6.89 21.94 -15.40
N TYR A 19 -7.39 20.99 -16.19
CA TYR A 19 -7.33 19.58 -15.80
C TYR A 19 -5.88 19.06 -15.69
N SER A 20 -4.98 19.44 -16.61
CA SER A 20 -3.56 19.07 -16.48
C SER A 20 -2.94 19.59 -15.17
N SER A 21 -3.33 20.79 -14.73
CA SER A 21 -2.94 21.32 -13.43
C SER A 21 -3.53 20.52 -12.26
N ASP A 22 -4.80 20.13 -12.34
CA ASP A 22 -5.45 19.30 -11.32
C ASP A 22 -4.79 17.91 -11.24
N LYS A 23 -4.48 17.29 -12.40
CA LYS A 23 -3.74 16.02 -12.49
C LYS A 23 -2.38 16.12 -11.80
N ALA A 24 -1.59 17.15 -12.10
CA ALA A 24 -0.28 17.36 -11.47
C ALA A 24 -0.39 17.54 -9.94
N ARG A 25 -1.38 18.30 -9.46
CA ARG A 25 -1.64 18.48 -8.03
C ARG A 25 -2.01 17.17 -7.34
N LEU A 26 -2.96 16.41 -7.91
CA LEU A 26 -3.37 15.10 -7.39
C LEU A 26 -2.20 14.11 -7.35
N THR A 27 -1.38 14.07 -8.40
CA THR A 27 -0.17 13.22 -8.42
C THR A 27 0.79 13.60 -7.29
N GLY A 28 1.00 14.89 -7.03
CA GLY A 28 1.83 15.37 -5.92
C GLY A 28 1.29 14.93 -4.56
N PHE A 29 -0.01 15.13 -4.31
CA PHE A 29 -0.63 14.72 -3.05
C PHE A 29 -0.58 13.22 -2.80
N VAL A 30 -0.81 12.39 -3.84
CA VAL A 30 -0.68 10.94 -3.73
C VAL A 30 0.76 10.53 -3.36
N HIS A 31 1.77 11.19 -3.94
CA HIS A 31 3.17 10.92 -3.57
C HIS A 31 3.48 11.29 -2.12
N GLU A 32 2.99 12.44 -1.65
CA GLU A 32 3.14 12.86 -0.24
C GLU A 32 2.48 11.86 0.72
N MET A 33 1.26 11.40 0.40
CA MET A 33 0.55 10.40 1.18
C MET A 33 1.30 9.05 1.18
N ALA A 34 1.84 8.63 0.03
CA ALA A 34 2.64 7.41 -0.07
C ALA A 34 3.95 7.49 0.73
N GLN A 35 4.60 8.65 0.78
CA GLN A 35 5.77 8.87 1.64
C GLN A 35 5.41 8.77 3.12
N SER A 36 4.25 9.28 3.51
CA SER A 36 3.74 9.20 4.89
C SER A 36 3.44 7.74 5.27
N ALA A 37 2.81 6.97 4.38
CA ALA A 37 2.58 5.54 4.56
C ALA A 37 3.90 4.75 4.67
N ILE A 38 4.90 5.04 3.82
CA ILE A 38 6.25 4.45 3.93
C ILE A 38 6.88 4.76 5.30
N SER A 39 6.83 6.04 5.72
CA SER A 39 7.40 6.46 6.99
C SER A 39 6.73 5.75 8.17
N SER A 40 5.41 5.53 8.10
CA SER A 40 4.65 4.80 9.12
C SER A 40 5.12 3.34 9.23
N ILE A 41 5.35 2.65 8.11
CA ILE A 41 5.91 1.29 8.10
C ILE A 41 7.30 1.27 8.75
N GLU A 42 8.19 2.19 8.33
CA GLU A 42 9.56 2.29 8.83
C GLU A 42 9.58 2.54 10.34
N LYS A 43 8.80 3.51 10.81
CA LYS A 43 8.70 3.86 12.23
C LYS A 43 8.08 2.73 13.05
N ALA A 44 7.03 2.08 12.56
CA ALA A 44 6.38 0.97 13.25
C ALA A 44 7.36 -0.21 13.45
N VAL A 45 8.07 -0.62 12.41
CA VAL A 45 9.05 -1.71 12.52
C VAL A 45 10.27 -1.32 13.35
N LEU A 46 10.74 -0.09 13.25
CA LEU A 46 11.83 0.41 14.08
C LEU A 46 11.44 0.52 15.56
N SER A 47 10.17 0.83 15.85
CA SER A 47 9.65 0.84 17.22
C SER A 47 9.65 -0.56 17.82
N LEU A 48 9.29 -1.57 17.03
CA LEU A 48 9.32 -2.96 17.43
C LEU A 48 10.74 -3.45 17.70
N SER A 49 11.69 -3.21 16.78
CA SER A 49 13.05 -3.75 16.89
C SER A 49 13.86 -3.14 18.03
N LYS A 50 13.53 -1.90 18.44
CA LYS A 50 14.20 -1.19 19.53
C LYS A 50 13.40 -1.10 20.82
N LEU A 51 12.20 -1.68 20.86
CA LEU A 51 11.23 -1.49 21.94
C LEU A 51 11.01 0.00 22.28
N ASP A 52 10.88 0.82 21.24
CA ASP A 52 10.77 2.27 21.34
C ASP A 52 9.29 2.68 21.43
N LEU A 53 8.77 2.75 22.65
CA LEU A 53 7.36 3.04 22.93
C LEU A 53 6.95 4.45 22.47
N GLU A 54 7.86 5.42 22.52
CA GLU A 54 7.56 6.79 22.08
C GLU A 54 7.43 6.84 20.55
N ARG A 55 8.30 6.14 19.82
CA ARG A 55 8.13 5.99 18.36
C ARG A 55 6.84 5.25 18.02
N ALA A 56 6.44 4.24 18.79
CA ALA A 56 5.18 3.54 18.56
C ALA A 56 3.97 4.48 18.72
N LYS A 57 3.94 5.32 19.76
CA LYS A 57 2.90 6.35 19.92
C LYS A 57 2.90 7.35 18.77
N GLN A 58 4.09 7.79 18.35
CA GLN A 58 4.22 8.72 17.22
C GLN A 58 3.59 8.16 15.95
N VAL A 59 3.72 6.86 15.65
CA VAL A 59 3.05 6.24 14.50
C VAL A 59 1.52 6.36 14.60
N ILE A 60 0.97 6.16 15.80
CA ILE A 60 -0.48 6.25 16.04
C ILE A 60 -0.97 7.68 15.89
N GLU A 61 -0.23 8.66 16.43
CA GLU A 61 -0.59 10.07 16.37
C GLU A 61 -0.46 10.66 14.95
N GLU A 62 0.51 10.18 14.15
CA GLU A 62 0.72 10.66 12.78
C GLU A 62 -0.24 10.03 11.76
N ASP A 63 -0.98 8.98 12.12
CA ASP A 63 -1.95 8.31 11.23
C ASP A 63 -3.13 9.23 10.87
N ASP A 64 -3.55 10.09 11.81
CA ASP A 64 -4.56 11.13 11.57
C ASP A 64 -4.19 12.03 10.38
N LEU A 65 -2.89 12.27 10.15
CA LEU A 65 -2.42 13.08 9.01
C LEU A 65 -2.61 12.35 7.66
N ILE A 66 -2.58 11.01 7.66
CA ILE A 66 -2.85 10.20 6.47
C ILE A 66 -4.34 10.25 6.15
N ASP A 67 -5.19 10.12 7.17
CA ASP A 67 -6.65 10.22 7.03
C ASP A 67 -7.09 11.59 6.51
N GLU A 68 -6.56 12.67 7.11
CA GLU A 68 -6.81 14.04 6.64
C GLU A 68 -6.38 14.24 5.17
N LYS A 69 -5.26 13.62 4.78
CA LYS A 69 -4.76 13.69 3.40
C LYS A 69 -5.64 12.88 2.44
N GLU A 70 -6.17 11.73 2.86
CA GLU A 70 -7.15 10.96 2.10
C GLU A 70 -8.38 11.82 1.79
N GLU A 71 -8.99 12.42 2.82
CA GLU A 71 -10.17 13.26 2.67
C GLU A 71 -9.88 14.46 1.76
N GLN A 72 -8.72 15.11 1.93
CA GLN A 72 -8.30 16.22 1.07
C GLN A 72 -8.23 15.78 -0.40
N ILE A 73 -7.59 14.65 -0.69
CA ILE A 73 -7.44 14.17 -2.08
C ILE A 73 -8.80 13.78 -2.67
N ASP A 74 -9.67 13.15 -1.89
CA ASP A 74 -11.01 12.76 -2.35
C ASP A 74 -11.84 13.98 -2.75
N GLN A 75 -11.81 15.06 -1.95
CA GLN A 75 -12.47 16.32 -2.29
C GLN A 75 -11.91 16.95 -3.57
N GLU A 76 -10.60 16.92 -3.76
CA GLU A 76 -9.94 17.41 -4.98
C GLU A 76 -10.32 16.58 -6.22
N CYS A 77 -10.46 15.26 -6.07
CA CYS A 77 -10.99 14.39 -7.12
C CYS A 77 -12.43 14.76 -7.49
N LEU A 78 -13.31 14.96 -6.50
CA LEU A 78 -14.70 15.37 -6.73
C LEU A 78 -14.79 16.75 -7.40
N TYR A 79 -13.97 17.70 -6.96
CA TYR A 79 -13.87 19.03 -7.57
C TYR A 79 -13.44 18.93 -9.04
N SER A 80 -12.42 18.14 -9.34
CA SER A 80 -11.96 17.92 -10.72
C SER A 80 -13.07 17.31 -11.59
N ILE A 81 -13.80 16.32 -11.08
CA ILE A 81 -14.94 15.72 -11.80
C ILE A 81 -16.02 16.76 -12.09
N ALA A 82 -16.44 17.51 -11.06
CA ALA A 82 -17.53 18.46 -11.17
C ALA A 82 -17.20 19.64 -12.10
N MET A 83 -15.99 20.18 -12.00
CA MET A 83 -15.60 21.42 -12.66
C MET A 83 -14.96 21.20 -14.03
N ARG A 84 -14.25 20.07 -14.24
CA ARG A 84 -13.53 19.79 -15.49
C ARG A 84 -14.25 18.81 -16.39
N GLN A 85 -15.15 17.99 -15.84
CA GLN A 85 -15.87 16.94 -16.56
C GLN A 85 -14.92 16.04 -17.38
N PRO A 86 -13.90 15.43 -16.73
CA PRO A 86 -12.92 14.60 -17.40
C PRO A 86 -13.58 13.40 -18.09
N VAL A 87 -13.00 12.97 -19.23
CA VAL A 87 -13.52 11.85 -20.03
C VAL A 87 -12.42 10.84 -20.34
N ARG A 88 -12.80 9.58 -20.60
CA ARG A 88 -11.88 8.50 -20.97
C ARG A 88 -10.71 8.36 -19.97
N GLU A 89 -9.48 8.55 -20.42
CA GLU A 89 -8.24 8.42 -19.65
C GLU A 89 -8.24 9.32 -18.41
N ASP A 90 -8.75 10.54 -18.53
CA ASP A 90 -8.79 11.50 -17.44
C ASP A 90 -9.72 11.04 -16.31
N LEU A 91 -10.90 10.52 -16.67
CA LEU A 91 -11.82 9.95 -15.69
C LEU A 91 -11.26 8.68 -15.04
N ARG A 92 -10.54 7.85 -15.82
CA ARG A 92 -9.85 6.67 -15.27
C ARG A 92 -8.79 7.07 -14.26
N PHE A 93 -8.02 8.11 -14.54
CA PHE A 93 -7.02 8.65 -13.63
C PHE A 93 -7.66 9.09 -12.31
N VAL A 94 -8.66 9.97 -12.36
CA VAL A 94 -9.31 10.48 -11.14
C VAL A 94 -9.94 9.35 -10.34
N TYR A 95 -10.64 8.41 -11.00
CA TYR A 95 -11.21 7.24 -10.35
C TYR A 95 -10.14 6.34 -9.70
N ALA A 96 -9.01 6.14 -10.38
CA ALA A 96 -7.92 5.33 -9.84
C ALA A 96 -7.27 6.01 -8.62
N VAL A 97 -7.11 7.33 -8.63
CA VAL A 97 -6.61 8.11 -7.48
C VAL A 97 -7.50 7.89 -6.26
N MET A 98 -8.83 8.02 -6.39
CA MET A 98 -9.78 7.75 -5.29
C MET A 98 -9.68 6.32 -4.74
N LYS A 99 -9.18 5.35 -5.52
CA LYS A 99 -8.93 3.98 -5.03
C LYS A 99 -7.54 3.80 -4.44
N ILE A 100 -6.55 4.50 -4.98
CA ILE A 100 -5.16 4.49 -4.50
C ILE A 100 -5.08 5.05 -3.08
N ILE A 101 -5.74 6.17 -2.81
CA ILE A 101 -5.68 6.81 -1.48
C ILE A 101 -6.25 5.93 -0.38
N VAL A 102 -7.33 5.19 -0.66
CA VAL A 102 -7.90 4.19 0.28
C VAL A 102 -6.88 3.09 0.59
N ASP A 103 -6.20 2.56 -0.43
CA ASP A 103 -5.19 1.53 -0.20
C ASP A 103 -3.94 2.09 0.53
N LEU A 104 -3.63 3.39 0.41
CA LEU A 104 -2.58 4.07 1.18
C LEU A 104 -2.97 4.28 2.65
N GLU A 105 -4.21 4.72 2.93
CA GLU A 105 -4.77 4.78 4.28
C GLU A 105 -4.69 3.42 4.95
N ARG A 106 -5.13 2.35 4.26
CA ARG A 106 -5.05 0.99 4.80
C ARG A 106 -3.64 0.53 5.16
N ILE A 107 -2.61 1.06 4.49
CA ILE A 107 -1.21 0.79 4.82
C ILE A 107 -0.79 1.51 6.10
N GLY A 108 -1.24 2.76 6.31
CA GLY A 108 -1.11 3.50 7.58
C GLY A 108 -1.73 2.73 8.74
N ASP A 109 -3.00 2.38 8.58
CA ASP A 109 -3.81 1.50 9.44
C ASP A 109 -3.04 0.23 9.87
N GLN A 110 -2.44 -0.50 8.92
CA GLN A 110 -1.68 -1.71 9.24
C GLN A 110 -0.40 -1.39 10.03
N SER A 111 0.21 -0.24 9.78
CA SER A 111 1.41 0.24 10.50
C SER A 111 1.06 0.62 11.95
N VAL A 112 -0.09 1.27 12.17
CA VAL A 112 -0.65 1.54 13.51
C VAL A 112 -0.87 0.24 14.28
N ASN A 113 -1.46 -0.79 13.66
CA ASN A 113 -1.65 -2.09 14.32
C ASN A 113 -0.33 -2.75 14.75
N ILE A 114 0.74 -2.57 13.96
CA ILE A 114 2.09 -3.03 14.33
C ILE A 114 2.62 -2.23 15.53
N ALA A 115 2.49 -0.90 15.50
CA ALA A 115 2.91 -0.03 16.60
C ALA A 115 2.14 -0.31 17.91
N MET A 116 0.83 -0.53 17.84
CA MET A 116 0.00 -0.93 18.99
C MET A 116 0.50 -2.25 19.60
N SER A 117 0.94 -3.21 18.79
CA SER A 117 1.50 -4.47 19.29
C SER A 117 2.76 -4.23 20.15
N VAL A 118 3.54 -3.18 19.87
CA VAL A 118 4.70 -2.79 20.68
C VAL A 118 4.26 -2.25 22.05
N LEU A 119 3.18 -1.44 22.07
CA LEU A 119 2.63 -0.87 23.31
C LEU A 119 1.96 -1.93 24.19
N ASP A 120 1.38 -2.95 23.58
CA ASP A 120 0.72 -4.07 24.25
C ASP A 120 1.72 -5.15 24.75
N LEU A 121 3.02 -4.99 24.48
CA LEU A 121 4.03 -5.95 24.91
C LEU A 121 4.10 -6.00 26.45
N PRO A 122 3.98 -7.20 27.06
CA PRO A 122 4.05 -7.30 28.52
C PRO A 122 5.39 -6.80 29.06
N LYS A 123 5.35 -6.12 30.21
CA LYS A 123 6.54 -5.54 30.85
C LYS A 123 7.60 -6.63 31.11
N GLY A 124 8.82 -6.37 30.65
CA GLY A 124 9.96 -7.28 30.84
C GLY A 124 10.10 -8.36 29.78
N LEU A 125 9.15 -8.46 28.82
CA LEU A 125 9.34 -9.27 27.62
C LEU A 125 9.90 -8.42 26.49
N HIS A 126 10.71 -9.05 25.65
CA HIS A 126 11.25 -8.47 24.43
C HIS A 126 10.76 -9.27 23.24
N PHE A 127 10.64 -8.61 22.10
CA PHE A 127 10.40 -9.31 20.84
C PHE A 127 11.56 -10.29 20.56
N PRO A 128 11.31 -11.53 20.10
CA PRO A 128 12.38 -12.49 19.88
C PRO A 128 13.37 -11.97 18.83
N GLU A 129 14.64 -11.81 19.21
CA GLU A 129 15.67 -11.20 18.37
C GLU A 129 15.86 -11.97 17.05
N GLU A 130 15.66 -13.29 17.08
CA GLU A 130 15.75 -14.17 15.91
C GLU A 130 14.66 -13.88 14.87
N LEU A 131 13.54 -13.28 15.29
CA LEU A 131 12.40 -12.97 14.43
C LEU A 131 12.46 -11.56 13.83
N ILE A 132 13.24 -10.65 14.42
CA ILE A 132 13.40 -9.26 13.95
C ILE A 132 13.81 -9.20 12.46
N PRO A 133 14.81 -9.97 11.99
CA PRO A 133 15.23 -9.92 10.59
C PRO A 133 14.12 -10.29 9.59
N PHE A 134 13.17 -11.13 9.98
CA PHE A 134 12.04 -11.47 9.12
C PHE A 134 11.07 -10.31 8.97
N VAL A 135 10.75 -9.63 10.08
CA VAL A 135 9.88 -8.45 10.09
C VAL A 135 10.50 -7.33 9.26
N GLU A 136 11.78 -7.01 9.50
CA GLU A 136 12.51 -5.97 8.77
C GLU A 136 12.59 -6.27 7.27
N ARG A 137 12.87 -7.53 6.89
CA ARG A 137 12.88 -7.93 5.48
C ARG A 137 11.52 -7.78 4.82
N MET A 138 10.43 -8.17 5.49
CA MET A 138 9.08 -7.99 4.95
C MET A 138 8.72 -6.51 4.78
N ALA A 139 9.06 -5.68 5.75
CA ALA A 139 8.84 -4.23 5.70
C ALA A 139 9.61 -3.58 4.54
N ASN A 140 10.91 -3.88 4.44
CA ASN A 140 11.76 -3.39 3.36
C ASN A 140 11.25 -3.80 1.98
N GLU A 141 10.74 -5.02 1.85
CA GLU A 141 10.17 -5.51 0.60
C GLU A 141 8.89 -4.78 0.21
N ASN A 142 8.02 -4.49 1.19
CA ASN A 142 6.83 -3.66 0.99
C ASN A 142 7.19 -2.22 0.60
N ILE A 143 8.16 -1.61 1.29
CA ILE A 143 8.61 -0.24 1.02
C ILE A 143 9.17 -0.13 -0.40
N ARG A 144 9.98 -1.10 -0.84
CA ARG A 144 10.48 -1.16 -2.23
C ARG A 144 9.33 -1.25 -3.22
N MET A 145 8.37 -2.15 -2.96
CA MET A 145 7.20 -2.32 -3.80
C MET A 145 6.37 -1.03 -3.90
N ILE A 146 6.19 -0.27 -2.80
CA ILE A 146 5.49 1.03 -2.84
C ILE A 146 6.25 2.03 -3.71
N LYS A 147 7.58 2.13 -3.53
CA LYS A 147 8.42 3.06 -4.31
C LYS A 147 8.33 2.77 -5.81
N GLU A 148 8.47 1.52 -6.22
CA GLU A 148 8.32 1.11 -7.62
C GLU A 148 6.91 1.43 -8.18
N VAL A 149 5.86 1.24 -7.37
CA VAL A 149 4.49 1.57 -7.78
C VAL A 149 4.27 3.07 -7.93
N MET A 150 4.85 3.89 -7.05
CA MET A 150 4.76 5.35 -7.14
C MET A 150 5.59 5.90 -8.31
N GLU A 151 6.76 5.32 -8.60
CA GLU A 151 7.54 5.62 -9.80
C GLU A 151 6.75 5.31 -11.08
N ALA A 152 6.11 4.13 -11.13
CA ALA A 152 5.23 3.75 -12.25
C ALA A 152 4.01 4.66 -12.38
N PHE A 153 3.44 5.11 -11.27
CA PHE A 153 2.31 6.06 -11.25
C PHE A 153 2.68 7.41 -11.88
N ALA A 154 3.94 7.85 -11.77
CA ALA A 154 4.44 9.05 -12.43
C ALA A 154 4.75 8.84 -13.93
N GLY A 155 5.02 7.60 -14.35
CA GLY A 155 5.48 7.24 -15.70
C GLY A 155 4.47 6.50 -16.59
N ASP A 156 3.24 6.26 -16.12
CA ASP A 156 2.20 5.46 -16.80
C ASP A 156 2.67 4.04 -17.20
N ASP A 157 3.47 3.37 -16.34
CA ASP A 157 4.01 2.02 -16.62
C ASP A 157 2.98 0.91 -16.31
N GLU A 158 2.50 0.24 -17.36
CA GLU A 158 1.53 -0.87 -17.27
C GLU A 158 2.10 -2.16 -16.69
N THR A 159 3.43 -2.33 -16.68
CA THR A 159 4.12 -3.57 -16.33
C THR A 159 4.38 -3.73 -14.83
N VAL A 160 4.14 -2.68 -14.05
CA VAL A 160 4.40 -2.64 -12.60
C VAL A 160 3.70 -3.75 -11.80
N ILE A 161 2.55 -4.24 -12.28
CA ILE A 161 1.85 -5.40 -11.69
C ILE A 161 2.77 -6.63 -11.61
N CYS A 162 3.61 -6.86 -12.63
CA CYS A 162 4.50 -8.01 -12.68
C CYS A 162 5.55 -7.95 -11.57
N SER A 163 6.20 -6.78 -11.38
CA SER A 163 7.13 -6.58 -10.27
C SER A 163 6.41 -6.73 -8.94
N ALA A 164 5.29 -6.03 -8.75
CA ALA A 164 4.47 -6.07 -7.54
C ALA A 164 4.07 -7.50 -7.12
N ARG A 165 3.69 -8.36 -8.07
CA ARG A 165 3.39 -9.77 -7.81
C ARG A 165 4.60 -10.54 -7.28
N GLU A 166 5.80 -10.28 -7.80
CA GLU A 166 7.01 -10.94 -7.34
C GLU A 166 7.43 -10.43 -5.94
N HIS A 167 7.34 -9.13 -5.67
CA HIS A 167 7.53 -8.58 -4.31
C HIS A 167 6.61 -9.27 -3.30
N ARG A 168 5.31 -9.35 -3.60
CA ARG A 168 4.33 -10.03 -2.75
C ARG A 168 4.65 -11.52 -2.54
N LYS A 169 5.14 -12.21 -3.58
CA LYS A 169 5.57 -13.61 -3.47
C LYS A 169 6.78 -13.74 -2.55
N ARG A 170 7.75 -12.82 -2.61
CA ARG A 170 8.89 -12.77 -1.68
C ARG A 170 8.43 -12.54 -0.24
N VAL A 171 7.54 -11.58 0.01
CA VAL A 171 6.94 -11.36 1.35
C VAL A 171 6.27 -12.63 1.88
N LYS A 172 5.47 -13.31 1.05
CA LYS A 172 4.84 -14.59 1.43
C LYS A 172 5.86 -15.67 1.77
N GLY A 173 6.98 -15.73 1.05
CA GLY A 173 8.10 -16.62 1.35
C GLY A 173 8.75 -16.31 2.70
N ILE A 174 9.07 -15.04 2.95
CA ILE A 174 9.68 -14.59 4.22
C ILE A 174 8.76 -14.92 5.40
N ARG A 175 7.46 -14.66 5.29
CA ARG A 175 6.49 -14.99 6.35
C ARG A 175 6.47 -16.49 6.64
N LYS A 176 6.48 -17.34 5.61
CA LYS A 176 6.51 -18.80 5.82
C LYS A 176 7.75 -19.22 6.60
N SER A 177 8.92 -18.70 6.23
CA SER A 177 10.15 -18.99 6.96
C SER A 177 10.11 -18.50 8.42
N ALA A 178 9.52 -17.33 8.68
CA ALA A 178 9.34 -16.82 10.03
C ALA A 178 8.43 -17.73 10.87
N VAL A 179 7.31 -18.20 10.30
CA VAL A 179 6.40 -19.13 10.98
C VAL A 179 7.08 -20.47 11.27
N SER A 180 7.83 -21.03 10.33
CA SER A 180 8.60 -22.27 10.58
C SER A 180 9.65 -22.09 11.67
N ASN A 181 10.28 -20.91 11.77
CA ASN A 181 11.21 -20.62 12.85
C ASN A 181 10.51 -20.53 14.21
N ILE A 182 9.31 -19.92 14.27
CA ILE A 182 8.47 -19.93 15.48
C ILE A 182 8.12 -21.37 15.89
N GLU A 183 7.75 -22.24 14.94
CA GLU A 183 7.44 -23.66 15.22
C GLU A 183 8.65 -24.40 15.82
N GLU A 184 9.85 -24.16 15.30
CA GLU A 184 11.10 -24.74 15.82
C GLU A 184 11.44 -24.23 17.23
N LEU A 185 11.26 -22.92 17.48
CA LEU A 185 11.45 -22.33 18.81
C LEU A 185 10.46 -22.89 19.85
N ILE A 186 9.22 -23.16 19.43
CA ILE A 186 8.22 -23.80 20.30
C ILE A 186 8.59 -25.28 20.56
N GLY A 187 9.05 -26.00 19.53
CA GLY A 187 9.34 -27.44 19.63
C GLY A 187 10.63 -27.79 20.36
N SER A 188 11.59 -26.87 20.41
CA SER A 188 12.90 -27.08 21.05
C SER A 188 12.90 -26.83 22.56
N GLU A 189 11.86 -26.21 23.12
CA GLU A 189 11.76 -25.92 24.56
C GLU A 189 10.85 -26.90 25.31
N SER A 190 11.37 -27.45 26.40
CA SER A 190 10.57 -28.24 27.35
C SER A 190 9.69 -27.30 28.19
N GLY A 191 8.41 -27.18 27.83
CA GLY A 191 7.44 -26.41 28.60
C GLY A 191 7.37 -24.93 28.22
N CYS A 192 6.88 -24.64 27.00
CA CYS A 192 6.52 -23.28 26.59
C CYS A 192 5.44 -22.72 27.53
N ASP A 193 5.77 -21.67 28.29
CA ASP A 193 4.83 -21.03 29.18
C ASP A 193 3.80 -20.17 28.42
N SER A 194 2.76 -19.73 29.13
CA SER A 194 1.68 -18.94 28.54
C SER A 194 2.11 -17.55 28.07
N GLU A 195 3.22 -17.00 28.59
CA GLU A 195 3.71 -15.68 28.23
C GLU A 195 4.47 -15.73 26.91
N LYS A 196 5.32 -16.74 26.72
CA LYS A 196 6.04 -16.97 25.48
C LYS A 196 5.11 -17.34 24.32
N LEU A 197 4.08 -18.15 24.58
CA LEU A 197 3.04 -18.43 23.59
C LEU A 197 2.32 -17.15 23.14
N ARG A 198 2.00 -16.26 24.09
CA ARG A 198 1.36 -14.96 23.80
C ARG A 198 2.25 -14.09 22.93
N LEU A 199 3.55 -14.08 23.19
CA LEU A 199 4.55 -13.36 22.38
C LEU A 199 4.58 -13.89 20.94
N PHE A 200 4.60 -15.22 20.73
CA PHE A 200 4.56 -15.79 19.39
C PHE A 200 3.25 -15.47 18.64
N CYS A 201 2.11 -15.47 19.33
CA CYS A 201 0.85 -15.03 18.74
C CYS A 201 0.91 -13.56 18.27
N MET A 202 1.48 -12.67 19.09
CA MET A 202 1.71 -11.28 18.71
C MET A 202 2.60 -11.16 17.47
N VAL A 203 3.70 -11.92 17.40
CA VAL A 203 4.58 -11.93 16.22
C VAL A 203 3.82 -12.38 14.97
N ILE A 204 2.99 -13.41 15.06
CA ILE A 204 2.17 -13.89 13.94
C ILE A 204 1.20 -12.81 13.46
N LEU A 205 0.63 -12.01 14.38
CA LEU A 205 -0.22 -10.87 14.02
C LEU A 205 0.58 -9.78 13.30
N ILE A 206 1.77 -9.42 13.77
CA ILE A 206 2.66 -8.46 13.09
C ILE A 206 3.01 -8.93 11.66
N LEU A 207 3.37 -10.21 11.50
CA LEU A 207 3.64 -10.81 10.18
C LEU A 207 2.38 -10.79 9.28
N ARG A 208 1.18 -10.90 9.85
CA ARG A 208 -0.08 -10.77 9.12
C ARG A 208 -0.31 -9.33 8.67
N HIS A 209 -0.09 -8.33 9.51
CA HIS A 209 -0.21 -6.92 9.14
C HIS A 209 0.75 -6.55 8.01
N LEU A 210 2.01 -7.01 8.06
CA LEU A 210 2.95 -6.83 6.96
C LEU A 210 2.52 -7.52 5.66
N SER A 211 1.84 -8.67 5.75
CA SER A 211 1.27 -9.32 4.55
C SER A 211 0.09 -8.55 3.98
N ARG A 212 -0.73 -7.93 4.84
CA ARG A 212 -1.83 -7.07 4.41
C ARG A 212 -1.33 -5.82 3.72
N ILE A 213 -0.26 -5.21 4.22
CA ILE A 213 0.44 -4.13 3.50
C ILE A 213 0.77 -4.60 2.08
N SER A 214 1.39 -5.76 1.91
CA SER A 214 1.69 -6.28 0.55
C SER A 214 0.47 -6.47 -0.35
N ASP A 215 -0.68 -6.82 0.24
CA ASP A 215 -1.94 -6.94 -0.50
C ASP A 215 -2.42 -5.57 -0.98
N HIS A 216 -2.38 -4.54 -0.13
CA HIS A 216 -2.74 -3.17 -0.49
C HIS A 216 -1.77 -2.59 -1.53
N VAL A 217 -0.46 -2.81 -1.40
CA VAL A 217 0.50 -2.34 -2.42
C VAL A 217 0.27 -3.04 -3.77
N LEU A 218 -0.19 -4.30 -3.78
CA LEU A 218 -0.55 -4.97 -5.03
C LEU A 218 -1.80 -4.31 -5.65
N ASN A 219 -2.78 -3.93 -4.83
CA ASN A 219 -3.93 -3.16 -5.31
C ASN A 219 -3.49 -1.83 -5.92
N LEU A 220 -2.53 -1.12 -5.32
CA LEU A 220 -1.96 0.10 -5.89
C LEU A 220 -1.38 -0.16 -7.29
N ALA A 221 -0.53 -1.18 -7.44
CA ALA A 221 0.04 -1.56 -8.75
C ALA A 221 -1.05 -1.88 -9.79
N GLU A 222 -2.10 -2.55 -9.35
CA GLU A 222 -3.27 -2.86 -10.15
C GLU A 222 -4.03 -1.60 -10.59
N ARG A 223 -4.15 -0.57 -9.74
CA ARG A 223 -4.75 0.73 -10.10
C ARG A 223 -3.87 1.51 -11.07
N VAL A 224 -2.56 1.53 -10.86
CA VAL A 224 -1.61 2.20 -11.76
C VAL A 224 -1.67 1.60 -13.16
N SER A 225 -1.62 0.27 -13.29
CA SER A 225 -1.77 -0.39 -14.58
C SER A 225 -3.15 -0.17 -15.21
N PHE A 226 -4.21 -0.03 -14.41
CA PHE A 226 -5.54 0.33 -14.91
C PHE A 226 -5.59 1.73 -15.54
N ILE A 227 -4.84 2.71 -15.01
CA ILE A 227 -4.75 4.05 -15.60
C ILE A 227 -4.24 3.96 -17.04
N ALA A 228 -3.14 3.24 -17.24
CA ALA A 228 -2.50 3.04 -18.54
C ALA A 228 -3.37 2.20 -19.51
N THR A 229 -3.82 1.03 -19.06
CA THR A 229 -4.46 0.02 -19.95
C THR A 229 -5.97 0.21 -20.10
N GLY A 230 -6.65 0.76 -19.10
CA GLY A 230 -8.10 0.75 -18.97
C GLY A 230 -8.72 -0.62 -18.68
N ILE A 231 -7.92 -1.66 -18.47
CA ILE A 231 -8.40 -3.01 -18.20
C ILE A 231 -8.51 -3.22 -16.70
N SER A 232 -9.72 -3.55 -16.22
CA SER A 232 -9.93 -3.81 -14.80
C SER A 232 -9.00 -4.94 -14.28
N PRO A 233 -8.41 -4.79 -13.09
CA PRO A 233 -7.57 -5.82 -12.48
C PRO A 233 -8.28 -7.18 -12.31
N LEU A 234 -9.59 -7.16 -12.06
CA LEU A 234 -10.41 -8.38 -12.00
C LEU A 234 -10.47 -9.11 -13.34
N THR A 235 -10.49 -8.37 -14.44
CA THR A 235 -10.47 -8.93 -15.80
C THR A 235 -9.10 -9.57 -16.08
N LEU A 236 -8.00 -8.91 -15.70
CA LEU A 236 -6.65 -9.48 -15.82
C LEU A 236 -6.49 -10.76 -14.99
N LYS A 237 -6.99 -10.76 -13.75
CA LYS A 237 -6.94 -11.92 -12.86
C LYS A 237 -7.71 -13.12 -13.43
N ARG A 238 -8.94 -12.90 -13.90
CA ARG A 238 -9.76 -13.93 -14.56
C ARG A 238 -9.12 -14.45 -15.86
N ALA A 239 -8.48 -13.59 -16.64
CA ALA A 239 -7.76 -14.01 -17.85
C ALA A 239 -6.56 -14.91 -17.49
N GLN A 240 -5.80 -14.55 -16.47
CA GLN A 240 -4.66 -15.36 -15.99
C GLN A 240 -5.10 -16.72 -15.44
N GLU A 241 -6.19 -16.77 -14.68
CA GLU A 241 -6.76 -18.01 -14.14
C GLU A 241 -7.21 -18.96 -15.25
N LYS A 242 -7.81 -18.44 -16.34
CA LYS A 242 -8.15 -19.23 -17.53
C LYS A 242 -6.92 -19.76 -18.28
N ILE A 243 -5.86 -18.96 -18.43
CA ILE A 243 -4.62 -19.41 -19.08
C ILE A 243 -3.98 -20.53 -18.26
N ASN A 244 -3.94 -20.39 -16.94
CA ASN A 244 -3.38 -21.39 -16.03
C ASN A 244 -4.21 -22.67 -15.94
N SER A 245 -5.53 -22.62 -16.16
CA SER A 245 -6.38 -23.83 -16.23
C SER A 245 -6.17 -24.60 -17.52
N VAL A 246 -6.01 -23.91 -18.66
CA VAL A 246 -5.74 -24.55 -19.96
C VAL A 246 -4.36 -25.22 -19.99
N GLY A 247 -3.35 -24.60 -19.38
CA GLY A 247 -1.99 -25.17 -19.28
C GLY A 247 -1.83 -26.33 -18.28
N LYS A 248 -2.87 -26.68 -17.50
CA LYS A 248 -2.88 -27.86 -16.62
C LYS A 248 -3.59 -29.07 -17.22
N GLU A 249 -4.30 -28.88 -18.33
CA GLU A 249 -5.01 -29.95 -19.07
C GLU A 249 -4.23 -30.42 -20.31
N SER A 250 -2.99 -29.94 -20.49
CA SER A 250 -2.04 -30.32 -21.56
C SER A 250 -0.83 -31.02 -20.97
#